data_AF-A0A378IM54-F1
#
_entry.id   AF-A0A378IM54-F1
#
_cell.length_a   1.000
_cell.length_b   1.000
_cell.length_c   1.000
_cell.angle_alpha   90.00
_cell.angle_beta   90.00
_cell.angle_gamma   90.00
#
_symmetry.space_group_name_H-M   'P 1'
#
loop_
_entity.id
_entity.type
_entity.pdbx_description
1 polymer ?
#
loop_
_entity_poly.entity_id
_entity_poly.type
_entity_poly.pdbx_seq_one_letter_code
_entity_poly.pdbx_strand_id
1 'polypeptide(L)'
;MSAETYLSKKLHRFDLIDYVLVMIVYFVVGLLIFSIYPPLRGIDWWFYLLLLIIGIFPLIIHLVSRPGDTLKSKFHSCVKTNTPALQVLLFLGMFFFSCIMELIFPIFDQVPLWVYLIIIVILSLKPLQKTWFW
;
A
#
# COMPACT_ATOMS: atom_id res chain seq x y z
N MET A 1 -14.22 20.76 -12.79
CA MET A 1 -13.91 19.97 -11.58
C MET A 1 -12.67 19.14 -11.90
N SER A 2 -11.58 19.24 -11.13
CA SER A 2 -10.35 18.52 -11.47
C SER A 2 -10.47 17.02 -11.18
N ALA A 3 -9.71 16.19 -11.89
CA ALA A 3 -9.68 14.73 -11.70
C ALA A 3 -9.38 14.37 -10.23
N GLU A 4 -8.51 15.14 -9.58
CA GLU A 4 -8.18 14.98 -8.17
C GLU A 4 -9.39 15.21 -7.26
N THR A 5 -10.17 16.27 -7.47
CA THR A 5 -11.39 16.53 -6.67
C THR A 5 -12.45 15.44 -6.90
N TYR A 6 -12.56 14.92 -8.12
CA TYR A 6 -13.50 13.86 -8.45
C TYR A 6 -13.10 12.52 -7.79
N LEU A 7 -11.82 12.15 -7.87
CA LEU A 7 -11.28 10.95 -7.25
C LEU A 7 -11.32 11.04 -5.73
N SER A 8 -10.99 12.19 -5.14
CA SER A 8 -11.06 12.42 -3.69
C SER A 8 -12.49 12.28 -3.14
N LYS A 9 -13.52 12.68 -3.89
CA LYS A 9 -14.93 12.46 -3.49
C LYS A 9 -15.37 11.00 -3.59
N LYS A 10 -14.78 10.22 -4.51
CA LYS A 10 -15.03 8.77 -4.65
C LYS A 10 -14.17 7.92 -3.72
N LEU A 11 -13.04 8.45 -3.25
CA LEU A 11 -12.19 7.80 -2.26
C LEU A 11 -13.00 7.74 -0.95
N HIS A 12 -13.51 6.54 -0.64
CA HIS A 12 -14.26 6.32 0.58
C HIS A 12 -13.39 6.73 1.77
N ARG A 13 -13.97 7.36 2.81
CA ARG A 13 -13.23 7.69 4.03
C ARG A 13 -12.88 6.36 4.71
N PHE A 14 -11.71 5.84 4.39
CA PHE A 14 -11.20 4.61 4.97
C PHE A 14 -11.15 4.75 6.49
N ASP A 15 -11.63 3.74 7.20
CA ASP A 15 -11.24 3.58 8.59
C ASP A 15 -9.79 3.08 8.64
N LEU A 16 -9.17 3.22 9.81
CA LEU A 16 -7.77 2.81 10.02
C LEU A 16 -7.53 1.35 9.57
N ILE A 17 -8.49 0.47 9.83
CA ILE A 17 -8.42 -0.95 9.46
C ILE A 17 -8.46 -1.12 7.94
N ASP A 18 -9.29 -0.35 7.23
CA ASP A 18 -9.38 -0.44 5.78
C ASP A 18 -8.10 0.06 5.12
N TYR A 19 -7.49 1.11 5.69
CA TYR A 19 -6.19 1.61 5.22
C TYR A 19 -5.08 0.55 5.37
N VAL A 20 -5.04 -0.16 6.50
CA VAL A 20 -4.08 -1.27 6.70
C VAL A 20 -4.35 -2.41 5.72
N LEU A 21 -5.61 -2.74 5.46
CA LEU A 21 -5.96 -3.76 4.45
C LEU A 21 -5.51 -3.35 3.05
N VAL A 22 -5.70 -2.09 2.68
CA VAL A 22 -5.19 -1.56 1.40
C VAL A 22 -3.67 -1.67 1.32
N MET A 23 -2.94 -1.38 2.40
CA MET A 23 -1.48 -1.60 2.44
C MET A 23 -1.11 -3.05 2.19
N ILE A 24 -1.82 -3.99 2.83
CA ILE A 24 -1.58 -5.43 2.62
C ILE A 24 -1.91 -5.83 1.18
N VAL A 25 -3.01 -5.34 0.61
CA VAL A 25 -3.36 -5.60 -0.80
C VAL A 25 -2.26 -5.08 -1.73
N TYR A 26 -1.78 -3.85 -1.54
CA TYR A 26 -0.69 -3.29 -2.34
C TYR A 26 0.60 -4.08 -2.20
N PHE A 27 0.90 -4.57 -1.00
CA PHE A 27 2.04 -5.45 -0.77
C PHE A 27 1.92 -6.76 -1.56
N VAL A 28 0.77 -7.43 -1.47
CA VAL A 28 0.54 -8.70 -2.18
C VAL A 28 0.53 -8.49 -3.70
N VAL A 29 0.01 -7.36 -4.19
CA VAL A 29 0.12 -6.97 -5.59
C VAL A 29 1.59 -6.78 -6.01
N GLY A 30 2.42 -6.18 -5.14
CA GLY A 30 3.84 -6.03 -5.38
C GLY A 30 4.56 -7.37 -5.51
N LEU A 31 4.29 -8.31 -4.61
CA LEU A 31 4.81 -9.69 -4.68
C LEU A 31 4.39 -10.36 -6.00
N LEU A 32 3.10 -10.29 -6.35
CA LEU A 32 2.60 -10.86 -7.60
C LEU A 32 3.34 -10.29 -8.83
N ILE A 33 3.51 -8.97 -8.90
CA ILE A 33 4.20 -8.31 -10.02
C ILE A 33 5.67 -8.75 -10.08
N PHE A 34 6.35 -8.81 -8.94
CA PHE A 34 7.75 -9.22 -8.86
C PHE A 34 7.93 -10.68 -9.30
N SER A 35 7.02 -11.57 -8.88
CA SER A 35 7.01 -12.97 -9.29
C SER A 35 6.78 -13.17 -10.79
N ILE A 36 5.96 -12.34 -11.46
CA ILE A 36 5.68 -12.46 -12.91
C ILE A 36 6.65 -11.69 -13.80
N TYR A 37 7.46 -10.77 -13.25
CA TYR A 37 8.35 -9.91 -14.03
C TYR A 37 9.82 -10.10 -13.62
N PRO A 38 10.48 -11.14 -14.16
CA PRO A 38 11.86 -11.52 -13.82
C PRO A 38 12.91 -10.41 -13.88
N PRO A 39 12.83 -9.38 -14.77
CA PRO A 39 13.82 -8.30 -14.79
C PRO A 39 13.97 -7.56 -13.46
N LEU A 40 12.97 -7.57 -12.58
CA LEU A 40 13.07 -6.98 -11.24
C LEU A 40 14.06 -7.73 -10.34
N ARG A 41 14.27 -9.03 -10.55
CA ARG A 41 15.26 -9.81 -9.78
C ARG A 41 16.70 -9.40 -10.08
N GLY A 42 16.94 -8.75 -11.22
CA GLY A 42 18.27 -8.26 -11.61
C GLY A 42 18.68 -6.96 -10.91
N ILE A 43 17.81 -6.37 -10.10
CA ILE A 43 18.07 -5.13 -9.38
C ILE A 43 18.40 -5.48 -7.92
N ASP A 44 19.47 -4.89 -7.39
CA ASP A 44 19.86 -5.11 -6.00
C ASP A 44 18.84 -4.54 -5.00
N TRP A 45 18.69 -5.21 -3.87
CA TRP A 45 17.76 -4.85 -2.79
C TRP A 45 17.95 -3.41 -2.28
N TRP A 46 19.18 -2.89 -2.25
CA TRP A 46 19.47 -1.55 -1.73
C TRP A 46 18.90 -0.45 -2.63
N PHE A 47 18.77 -0.72 -3.93
CA PHE A 47 18.13 0.22 -4.86
C PHE A 47 16.64 0.33 -4.57
N TYR A 48 15.97 -0.80 -4.27
CA TYR A 48 14.59 -0.79 -3.80
C TYR A 48 14.44 -0.09 -2.45
N LEU A 49 15.41 -0.22 -1.54
CA LEU A 49 15.41 0.52 -0.28
C LEU A 49 15.46 2.04 -0.52
N LEU A 50 16.30 2.50 -1.45
CA LEU A 50 16.38 3.91 -1.81
C LEU A 50 15.05 4.41 -2.39
N LEU A 51 14.45 3.67 -3.33
CA LEU A 51 13.14 4.02 -3.90
C LEU A 51 12.02 3.99 -2.86
N LEU A 52 12.06 3.05 -1.93
CA LEU A 52 11.15 2.98 -0.79
C LEU A 52 11.24 4.26 0.03
N ILE A 53 12.45 4.67 0.42
CA ILE A 53 12.68 5.89 1.20
C ILE A 53 12.10 7.12 0.48
N ILE A 54 12.37 7.26 -0.82
CA ILE A 54 11.84 8.37 -1.63
C ILE A 54 10.31 8.36 -1.67
N GLY A 55 9.70 7.18 -1.88
CA GLY A 55 8.25 7.03 -1.97
C GLY A 55 7.51 7.27 -0.65
N ILE A 56 8.08 6.83 0.48
CA ILE A 56 7.46 6.97 1.80
C ILE A 56 7.74 8.32 2.46
N PHE A 57 8.78 9.04 2.05
CA PHE A 57 9.18 10.30 2.69
C PHE A 57 8.04 11.33 2.74
N PRO A 58 7.27 11.60 1.66
CA PRO A 58 6.13 12.49 1.72
C PRO A 58 5.00 11.96 2.63
N LEU A 59 4.81 10.64 2.72
CA LEU A 59 3.82 10.02 3.62
C LEU A 59 4.20 10.24 5.09
N ILE A 60 5.49 10.10 5.42
CA ILE A 60 6.01 10.33 6.77
C ILE A 60 5.84 11.81 7.15
N ILE A 61 6.21 12.74 6.26
CA ILE A 61 5.99 14.17 6.50
C ILE A 61 4.50 14.43 6.72
N HIS A 62 3.64 13.92 5.84
CA HIS A 62 2.19 14.10 5.95
C HIS A 62 1.66 13.58 7.29
N LEU A 63 2.13 12.43 7.77
CA LEU A 63 1.76 11.88 9.07
C LEU A 63 2.23 12.76 10.24
N VAL A 64 3.48 13.22 10.21
CA VAL A 64 4.08 14.02 11.30
C VAL A 64 3.43 15.39 11.43
N SER A 65 3.07 16.00 10.29
CA SER A 65 2.41 17.31 10.21
C SER A 65 0.95 17.30 10.68
N ARG A 66 0.35 16.14 10.97
CA ARG A 66 -1.03 16.07 11.47
C ARG A 66 -1.11 16.35 12.97
N PRO A 67 -2.17 17.07 13.41
CA PRO A 67 -2.41 17.34 14.82
C PRO A 67 -2.76 16.03 15.56
N GLY A 68 -2.25 15.89 16.78
CA GLY A 68 -2.50 14.74 17.67
C GLY A 68 -1.33 14.44 18.61
N ASP A 69 -1.61 14.16 19.88
CA ASP A 69 -0.58 13.91 20.90
C ASP A 69 -0.02 12.49 20.85
N THR A 70 -0.76 11.55 20.24
CA THR A 70 -0.37 10.14 20.12
C THR A 70 -0.22 9.72 18.67
N LEU A 71 0.67 8.76 18.39
CA LEU A 71 0.89 8.22 17.05
C LEU A 71 -0.41 7.71 16.40
N LYS A 72 -1.27 7.05 17.20
CA LYS A 72 -2.58 6.55 16.76
C LYS A 72 -3.52 7.70 16.36
N SER A 73 -3.56 8.79 17.13
CA SER A 73 -4.39 9.94 16.81
C SER A 73 -3.93 10.66 15.53
N LYS A 74 -2.61 10.81 15.33
CA LYS A 74 -2.03 11.35 14.09
C LYS A 74 -2.34 10.47 12.90
N PHE A 75 -2.19 9.16 13.04
CA PHE A 75 -2.48 8.20 11.97
C PHE A 75 -3.96 8.22 11.57
N HIS A 76 -4.88 8.25 12.54
CA HIS A 76 -6.32 8.37 12.26
C HIS A 76 -6.65 9.65 11.48
N SER A 77 -6.06 10.77 11.86
CA SER A 77 -6.22 12.07 11.16
C SER A 77 -5.60 12.04 9.76
N CYS A 78 -4.46 11.38 9.61
CA CYS A 78 -3.77 11.15 8.33
C CYS A 78 -4.65 10.34 7.36
N VAL A 79 -5.22 9.22 7.82
CA VAL A 79 -6.09 8.36 6.99
C VAL A 79 -7.34 9.11 6.51
N LYS A 80 -7.92 9.98 7.35
CA LYS A 80 -9.09 10.79 6.96
C LYS A 80 -8.81 11.86 5.91
N THR A 81 -7.55 12.25 5.74
CA THR A 81 -7.11 13.31 4.81
C THR A 81 -6.33 12.75 3.63
N ASN A 82 -6.56 11.48 3.34
CA ASN A 82 -5.91 10.73 2.29
C ASN A 82 -6.38 11.23 0.91
N THR A 83 -5.43 11.53 0.04
CA THR A 83 -5.67 12.00 -1.33
C THR A 83 -5.25 10.91 -2.32
N PRO A 84 -5.72 10.97 -3.58
CA PRO A 84 -5.27 10.03 -4.61
C PRO A 84 -3.74 10.01 -4.78
N ALA A 85 -3.08 11.16 -4.66
CA ALA A 85 -1.61 11.24 -4.73
C ALA A 85 -0.94 10.46 -3.59
N LEU A 86 -1.46 10.56 -2.36
CA LEU A 86 -0.95 9.79 -1.22
C LEU A 86 -1.21 8.29 -1.39
N GLN A 87 -2.30 7.89 -2.03
CA GLN A 87 -2.56 6.49 -2.36
C GLN A 87 -1.56 5.92 -3.38
N VAL A 88 -1.16 6.71 -4.38
CA VAL A 88 -0.11 6.31 -5.32
C VAL A 88 1.22 6.15 -4.60
N LEU A 89 1.59 7.10 -3.73
CA LEU A 89 2.81 7.00 -2.93
C LEU A 89 2.78 5.80 -1.98
N LEU A 90 1.63 5.50 -1.38
CA LEU A 90 1.44 4.33 -0.53
C LEU A 90 1.62 3.04 -1.34
N PHE A 91 1.02 2.98 -2.53
CA PHE A 91 1.21 1.84 -3.44
C PHE A 91 2.69 1.65 -3.79
N LEU A 92 3.38 2.72 -4.19
CA LEU A 92 4.81 2.66 -4.51
C LEU A 92 5.65 2.22 -3.29
N GLY A 93 5.35 2.76 -2.11
CA GLY A 93 6.02 2.35 -0.87
C GLY A 93 5.82 0.86 -0.58
N MET A 94 4.58 0.37 -0.61
CA MET A 94 4.30 -1.06 -0.39
C MET A 94 4.90 -1.93 -1.50
N PHE A 95 4.90 -1.48 -2.75
CA PHE A 95 5.50 -2.17 -3.88
C PHE A 95 7.00 -2.38 -3.69
N PHE A 96 7.77 -1.30 -3.43
CA PHE A 96 9.21 -1.43 -3.22
C PHE A 96 9.55 -2.23 -1.97
N PHE A 97 8.75 -2.10 -0.92
CA PHE A 97 8.87 -2.96 0.26
C PHE A 97 8.65 -4.44 -0.09
N SER A 98 7.70 -4.76 -0.97
CA SER A 98 7.45 -6.12 -1.47
C SER A 98 8.66 -6.68 -2.21
N CYS A 99 9.26 -5.90 -3.12
CA CYS A 99 10.47 -6.31 -3.84
C CYS A 99 11.62 -6.66 -2.89
N ILE A 100 11.83 -5.84 -1.84
CA ILE A 100 12.85 -6.12 -0.81
C ILE A 100 12.53 -7.42 -0.09
N MET A 101 11.27 -7.61 0.32
CA MET A 101 10.85 -8.81 1.03
C MET A 101 11.02 -10.08 0.18
N GLU A 102 10.71 -10.03 -1.11
CA GLU A 102 10.87 -11.18 -2.02
C GLU A 102 12.36 -11.53 -2.23
N LEU A 103 13.24 -10.53 -2.32
CA LEU A 103 14.69 -10.75 -2.42
C LEU A 103 15.32 -11.31 -1.15
N ILE A 104 14.85 -10.89 0.03
CA ILE A 104 15.39 -11.32 1.33
C ILE A 104 14.80 -12.68 1.74
N PHE A 105 13.52 -12.91 1.44
CA PHE A 105 12.79 -14.09 1.88
C PHE A 105 12.42 -14.97 0.67
N PRO A 106 13.22 -16.01 0.37
CA PRO A 106 12.99 -16.88 -0.80
C PRO A 106 11.72 -17.76 -0.67
N ILE A 107 11.01 -17.68 0.46
CA ILE A 107 9.72 -18.37 0.64
C ILE A 107 8.67 -17.89 -0.36
N PHE A 108 8.74 -16.62 -0.79
CA PHE A 108 7.78 -16.02 -1.71
C PHE A 108 7.91 -16.59 -3.14
N ASP A 109 9.09 -17.06 -3.54
CA ASP A 109 9.32 -17.73 -4.83
C ASP A 109 8.61 -19.09 -4.93
N GLN A 110 8.28 -19.71 -3.79
CA GLN A 110 7.63 -21.02 -3.74
C GLN A 110 6.10 -20.92 -3.73
N VAL A 111 5.56 -19.71 -3.56
CA VAL A 111 4.12 -19.49 -3.45
C VAL A 111 3.50 -19.54 -4.85
N PRO A 112 2.50 -20.40 -5.08
CA PRO A 112 1.81 -20.42 -6.36
C PRO A 112 1.12 -19.08 -6.66
N LEU A 113 1.20 -18.61 -7.92
CA LEU A 113 0.63 -17.33 -8.36
C LEU A 113 -0.86 -17.15 -8.00
N TRP A 114 -1.63 -18.23 -8.05
CA TRP A 114 -3.07 -18.18 -7.71
C TRP A 114 -3.32 -17.80 -6.25
N VAL A 115 -2.40 -18.09 -5.33
CA VAL A 115 -2.52 -17.73 -3.91
C VAL A 115 -2.53 -16.21 -3.77
N TYR A 116 -1.61 -15.51 -4.45
CA TYR A 116 -1.58 -14.05 -4.46
C TYR A 116 -2.89 -13.46 -4.99
N LEU A 117 -3.42 -14.01 -6.10
CA LEU A 117 -4.69 -13.57 -6.68
C LEU A 117 -5.86 -13.74 -5.71
N ILE A 118 -5.97 -14.89 -5.04
CA ILE A 118 -7.04 -15.15 -4.05
C ILE A 118 -6.93 -14.15 -2.89
N ILE A 119 -5.72 -13.93 -2.35
CA ILE A 119 -5.50 -13.00 -1.25
C ILE A 119 -5.90 -11.58 -1.67
N ILE A 120 -5.51 -11.13 -2.87
CA ILE A 120 -5.88 -9.80 -3.40
C ILE A 120 -7.40 -9.67 -3.50
N VAL A 121 -8.08 -10.66 -4.07
CA VAL A 121 -9.55 -10.64 -4.20
C VAL A 121 -10.20 -10.57 -2.82
N ILE A 122 -9.86 -11.46 -1.90
CA ILE A 122 -10.48 -11.50 -0.56
C ILE A 122 -10.22 -10.20 0.22
N LEU A 123 -8.98 -9.72 0.25
CA LEU A 123 -8.61 -8.56 1.06
C LEU A 123 -9.05 -7.24 0.46
N SER A 124 -9.26 -7.17 -0.87
CA SER A 124 -9.78 -5.96 -1.53
C SER A 124 -11.28 -5.77 -1.37
N LEU A 125 -12.05 -6.84 -1.11
CA LEU A 125 -13.50 -6.76 -0.93
C LEU A 125 -13.90 -5.89 0.26
N LYS A 126 -13.20 -6.02 1.39
CA LYS A 126 -13.55 -5.29 2.61
C LYS A 126 -13.40 -3.77 2.48
N PRO A 127 -12.27 -3.19 1.99
CA PRO A 127 -12.17 -1.74 1.79
C PRO A 127 -13.21 -1.18 0.79
N LEU A 128 -13.85 -2.03 -0.02
CA LEU A 128 -14.91 -1.65 -0.95
C LEU A 128 -16.32 -1.68 -0.32
N GLN A 129 -16.49 -2.27 0.87
CA GLN A 129 -17.78 -2.47 1.53
C GLN A 129 -17.85 -1.68 2.84
N LYS A 130 -18.98 -1.00 3.08
CA LYS A 130 -19.21 -0.17 4.29
C LYS A 130 -19.29 -0.98 5.59
N THR A 131 -19.57 -2.27 5.51
CA THR A 131 -19.83 -3.18 6.64
C THR A 131 -19.35 -4.60 6.28
N TRP A 132 -18.84 -5.37 7.26
CA TRP A 132 -18.40 -6.77 7.07
C TRP A 132 -19.53 -7.73 6.70
N PHE A 133 -20.75 -7.33 6.97
CA PHE A 133 -21.98 -8.06 6.70
C PHE A 133 -22.94 -7.04 6.10
N TRP A 134 -23.63 -7.48 5.05
CA TRP A 134 -24.81 -6.86 4.44
C TRP A 134 -25.42 -5.68 5.20
#